data_AF-A0A7J7MIX6-F1
#
_entry.id   AF-A0A7J7MIX6-F1
#
_cell.length_a   1.000
_cell.length_b   1.000
_cell.length_c   1.000
_cell.angle_alpha   90.00
_cell.angle_beta   90.00
_cell.angle_gamma   90.00
#
_symmetry.space_group_name_H-M   'P 1'
#
loop_
_entity.id
_entity.type
_entity.pdbx_description
1 polymer ?
#
loop_
_entity_poly.entity_id
_entity_poly.type
_entity_poly.pdbx_seq_one_letter_code
_entity_poly.pdbx_strand_id
1 'polypeptide(L)'
;MSSAGRSESTTNFFNGWLPITTGLYSFVTKYEAALIEVYERESTEVFTSEYIYRLVGPHQALLKDAAKIYTRTMFQKLQDQFDQVVCFVVIKRDVEGNVRQLTVKSHSGRAESFELQIDLEKLDGNCGSKLFEYVGLPCCHLLKVFSKYDILKIPKAFIMTRWTIGTNKFSRLYDESQLEVDNL
;
A
#
# COMPACT_ATOMS: atom_id res chain seq x y z
N MET A 1 -3.30 -15.38 53.02
CA MET A 1 -3.62 -16.60 52.26
C MET A 1 -5.13 -16.69 52.17
N SER A 2 -5.83 -16.94 51.07
CA SER A 2 -5.59 -17.02 49.64
C SER A 2 -6.99 -17.13 49.01
N SER A 3 -7.26 -16.47 47.88
CA SER A 3 -7.94 -17.07 46.73
C SER A 3 -8.15 -16.01 45.66
N ALA A 4 -7.47 -16.18 44.52
CA ALA A 4 -7.88 -15.58 43.26
C ALA A 4 -8.13 -16.76 42.31
N GLY A 5 -9.40 -17.06 42.07
CA GLY A 5 -9.82 -18.06 41.11
C GLY A 5 -9.41 -17.61 39.71
N ARG A 6 -8.52 -18.36 39.05
CA ARG A 6 -8.18 -18.18 37.64
C ARG A 6 -9.13 -19.01 36.79
N SER A 7 -9.76 -18.32 35.84
CA SER A 7 -10.66 -18.77 34.81
C SER A 7 -10.14 -19.97 34.02
N GLU A 8 -10.89 -21.07 34.06
CA GLU A 8 -10.65 -22.32 33.34
C GLU A 8 -10.84 -22.21 31.79
N SER A 9 -11.27 -21.05 31.28
CA SER A 9 -11.60 -20.88 29.86
C SER A 9 -10.40 -20.67 28.94
N THR A 10 -9.25 -20.22 29.47
CA THR A 10 -8.03 -20.00 28.68
C THR A 10 -7.27 -21.29 28.41
N THR A 11 -7.48 -22.34 29.21
CA THR A 11 -6.75 -23.61 29.08
C THR A 11 -7.27 -24.46 27.92
N ASN A 12 -8.56 -24.36 27.59
CA ASN A 12 -9.18 -25.20 26.55
C ASN A 12 -8.81 -24.83 25.10
N PHE A 13 -8.35 -23.60 24.85
CA PHE A 13 -7.96 -23.18 23.49
C PHE A 13 -6.63 -23.82 23.05
N PHE A 14 -5.73 -24.11 23.99
CA PHE A 14 -4.35 -24.52 23.70
C PHE A 14 -4.08 -26.02 23.79
N ASN A 15 -5.01 -26.81 24.33
CA ASN A 15 -4.82 -28.25 24.57
C ASN A 15 -4.71 -29.11 23.30
N GLY A 16 -5.08 -28.58 22.12
CA GLY A 16 -5.01 -29.30 20.85
C GLY A 16 -3.71 -29.11 20.06
N TRP A 17 -2.88 -28.12 20.42
CA TRP A 17 -1.82 -27.63 19.52
C TRP A 17 -0.40 -27.75 20.08
N LEU A 18 -0.21 -28.08 21.36
CA LEU A 18 1.12 -28.03 21.98
C LEU A 18 1.33 -29.14 23.01
N PRO A 19 2.37 -29.97 22.85
CA PRO A 19 2.95 -30.72 23.96
C PRO A 19 3.57 -29.76 24.99
N ILE A 20 3.45 -30.09 26.27
CA ILE A 20 3.73 -29.25 27.44
C ILE A 20 5.24 -28.87 27.60
N THR A 21 6.12 -29.28 26.69
CA THR A 21 7.58 -29.10 26.81
C THR A 21 8.20 -28.03 25.91
N THR A 22 7.42 -27.32 25.10
CA THR A 22 7.95 -26.20 24.29
C THR A 22 8.20 -24.96 25.17
N GLY A 23 9.48 -24.58 25.32
CA GLY A 23 9.86 -23.37 26.06
C GLY A 23 9.15 -22.13 25.50
N LEU A 24 8.75 -21.22 26.39
CA LEU A 24 7.95 -20.01 26.11
C LEU A 24 8.42 -19.24 24.87
N TYR A 25 9.74 -19.18 24.64
CA TYR A 25 10.34 -18.59 23.45
C TYR A 25 9.88 -19.27 22.16
N SER A 26 9.99 -20.60 22.07
CA SER A 26 9.55 -21.38 20.90
C SER A 26 8.05 -21.28 20.64
N PHE A 27 7.24 -21.09 21.69
CA PHE A 27 5.81 -20.83 21.57
C PHE A 27 5.53 -19.45 20.99
N VAL A 28 6.17 -18.40 21.53
CA VAL A 28 6.02 -17.02 21.04
C VAL A 28 6.46 -16.93 19.58
N THR A 29 7.59 -17.53 19.21
CA THR A 29 8.06 -17.52 17.82
C THR A 29 7.11 -18.23 16.87
N LYS A 30 6.58 -19.41 17.24
CA LYS A 30 5.60 -20.14 16.41
C LYS A 30 4.27 -19.40 16.31
N TYR A 31 3.84 -18.76 17.39
CA TYR A 31 2.62 -17.95 17.42
C TYR A 31 2.74 -16.71 16.54
N GLU A 32 3.87 -16.00 16.61
CA GLU A 32 4.15 -14.85 15.75
C GLU A 32 4.22 -15.27 14.28
N ALA A 33 4.88 -16.39 13.96
CA ALA A 33 4.93 -16.92 12.60
C ALA A 33 3.53 -17.26 12.06
N ALA A 34 2.68 -17.90 12.87
CA ALA A 34 1.30 -18.21 12.49
C ALA A 34 0.45 -16.94 12.29
N LEU A 35 0.65 -15.90 13.10
CA LEU A 35 -0.03 -14.61 12.93
C LEU A 35 0.41 -13.89 11.65
N ILE A 36 1.71 -13.95 11.32
CA ILE A 36 2.23 -13.37 10.08
C ILE A 36 1.66 -14.12 8.88
N GLU A 37 1.64 -15.45 8.92
CA GLU A 37 1.11 -16.27 7.82
C GLU A 37 -0.40 -16.02 7.60
N VAL A 38 -1.19 -15.93 8.68
CA VAL A 38 -2.62 -15.59 8.60
C VAL A 38 -2.81 -14.17 8.06
N TYR A 39 -2.04 -13.20 8.55
CA TYR A 39 -2.11 -11.82 8.08
C TYR A 39 -1.73 -11.68 6.61
N GLU A 40 -0.67 -12.37 6.16
CA GLU A 40 -0.23 -12.36 4.77
C GLU A 40 -1.27 -13.02 3.86
N ARG A 41 -1.79 -14.19 4.23
CA ARG A 41 -2.86 -14.90 3.50
C ARG A 41 -4.12 -14.04 3.34
N GLU A 42 -4.56 -13.38 4.41
CA GLU A 42 -5.73 -12.49 4.37
C GLU A 42 -5.48 -11.17 3.65
N SER A 43 -4.24 -10.67 3.68
CA SER A 43 -3.81 -9.40 3.06
C SER A 43 -3.73 -9.49 1.54
N THR A 44 -3.26 -10.62 0.98
CA THR A 44 -2.88 -10.69 -0.44
C THR A 44 -3.92 -11.37 -1.34
N GLU A 45 -4.59 -12.42 -0.88
CA GLU A 45 -5.52 -13.19 -1.73
C GLU A 45 -6.94 -12.60 -1.75
N VAL A 46 -7.45 -12.13 -0.62
CA VAL A 46 -8.83 -11.58 -0.51
C VAL A 46 -8.93 -10.16 -1.06
N PHE A 47 -7.85 -9.40 -0.96
CA PHE A 47 -7.83 -8.01 -1.38
C PHE A 47 -7.80 -7.86 -2.91
N THR A 48 -6.97 -8.66 -3.58
CA THR A 48 -6.76 -8.60 -5.04
C THR A 48 -7.78 -9.42 -5.83
N SER A 49 -8.22 -10.57 -5.28
CA SER A 49 -9.18 -11.45 -5.94
C SER A 49 -10.61 -11.08 -5.57
N GLU A 50 -11.44 -10.88 -6.60
CA GLU A 50 -12.88 -10.58 -6.55
C GLU A 50 -13.37 -9.32 -5.80
N TYR A 51 -12.92 -9.01 -4.58
CA TYR A 51 -13.44 -7.89 -3.79
C TYR A 51 -13.15 -6.54 -4.45
N ILE A 52 -11.91 -6.29 -4.86
CA ILE A 52 -11.57 -5.05 -5.57
C ILE A 52 -12.17 -4.97 -6.96
N TYR A 53 -12.22 -6.07 -7.70
CA TYR A 53 -12.85 -6.07 -9.03
C TYR A 53 -14.35 -5.75 -8.97
N ARG A 54 -15.02 -6.01 -7.83
CA ARG A 54 -16.40 -5.60 -7.56
C ARG A 54 -16.52 -4.13 -7.15
N LEU A 55 -15.54 -3.57 -6.43
CA LEU A 55 -15.57 -2.18 -5.94
C LEU A 55 -15.05 -1.16 -6.96
N VAL A 56 -14.10 -1.55 -7.79
CA VAL A 56 -13.45 -0.70 -8.79
C VAL A 56 -14.12 -0.91 -10.14
N GLY A 57 -14.73 0.15 -10.67
CA GLY A 57 -15.49 0.09 -11.91
C GLY A 57 -14.67 -0.43 -13.09
N PRO A 58 -15.31 -1.00 -14.14
CA PRO A 58 -14.62 -1.62 -15.27
C PRO A 58 -13.58 -0.69 -15.94
N HIS A 59 -13.84 0.63 -15.92
CA HIS A 59 -13.03 1.67 -16.57
C HIS A 59 -11.95 2.30 -15.68
N GLN A 60 -11.76 1.84 -14.44
CA GLN A 60 -10.78 2.41 -13.50
C GLN A 60 -9.46 1.62 -13.52
N ALA A 61 -8.77 1.61 -14.67
CA ALA A 61 -7.55 0.82 -14.87
C ALA A 61 -6.44 1.13 -13.85
N LEU A 62 -6.25 2.42 -13.51
CA LEU A 62 -5.26 2.86 -12.51
C LEU A 62 -5.52 2.27 -11.13
N LEU A 63 -6.77 2.24 -10.67
CA LEU A 63 -7.12 1.65 -9.37
C LEU A 63 -6.94 0.13 -9.39
N LYS A 64 -7.29 -0.54 -10.50
CA LYS A 64 -7.04 -1.99 -10.65
C LYS A 64 -5.55 -2.32 -10.61
N ASP A 65 -4.70 -1.48 -11.19
CA ASP A 65 -3.25 -1.64 -11.15
C ASP A 65 -2.71 -1.39 -9.73
N ALA A 66 -3.14 -0.30 -9.09
CA ALA A 66 -2.79 0.04 -7.73
C ALA A 66 -3.14 -1.04 -6.70
N ALA A 67 -4.28 -1.71 -6.85
CA ALA A 67 -4.70 -2.80 -5.99
C ALA A 67 -3.74 -4.00 -6.00
N LYS A 68 -3.03 -4.21 -7.10
CA LYS A 68 -2.02 -5.28 -7.21
C LYS A 68 -0.68 -4.88 -6.60
N ILE A 69 -0.45 -3.58 -6.45
CA ILE A 69 0.83 -3.02 -6.02
C ILE A 69 0.81 -2.78 -4.51
N TYR A 70 -0.21 -2.07 -4.02
CA TYR A 70 -0.22 -1.52 -2.66
C TYR A 70 -0.92 -2.46 -1.66
N THR A 71 -0.46 -2.41 -0.41
CA THR A 71 -1.20 -3.04 0.71
C THR A 71 -2.61 -2.46 0.82
N ARG A 72 -3.54 -3.22 1.43
CA ARG A 72 -4.94 -2.81 1.59
C ARG A 72 -5.12 -1.39 2.12
N THR A 73 -4.40 -1.04 3.19
CA THR A 73 -4.46 0.29 3.82
C THR A 73 -3.96 1.38 2.87
N MET A 74 -2.90 1.11 2.11
CA MET A 74 -2.32 2.09 1.20
C MET A 74 -3.16 2.28 -0.06
N PHE A 75 -3.78 1.21 -0.55
CA PHE A 75 -4.77 1.32 -1.61
C PHE A 75 -6.00 2.14 -1.20
N GLN A 76 -6.54 1.95 0.00
CA GLN A 76 -7.68 2.75 0.49
C GLN A 76 -7.35 4.25 0.46
N LYS A 77 -6.16 4.63 0.93
CA LYS A 77 -5.69 6.02 0.84
C LYS A 77 -5.55 6.52 -0.60
N LEU A 78 -5.09 5.66 -1.52
CA LEU A 78 -5.04 6.00 -2.94
C LEU A 78 -6.44 6.16 -3.53
N GLN A 79 -7.40 5.34 -3.12
CA GLN A 79 -8.80 5.45 -3.52
C GLN A 79 -9.39 6.80 -3.07
N ASP A 80 -9.13 7.24 -1.84
CA ASP A 80 -9.52 8.57 -1.36
C ASP A 80 -8.92 9.71 -2.21
N GLN A 81 -7.69 9.54 -2.69
CA GLN A 81 -7.07 10.48 -3.64
C GLN A 81 -7.72 10.40 -5.03
N PHE A 82 -8.08 9.21 -5.49
CA PHE A 82 -8.70 8.99 -6.78
C PHE A 82 -10.11 9.59 -6.85
N ASP A 83 -10.89 9.48 -5.78
CA ASP A 83 -12.24 10.05 -5.71
C ASP A 83 -12.23 11.58 -5.81
N GLN A 84 -11.15 12.23 -5.39
CA GLN A 84 -10.98 13.68 -5.51
C GLN A 84 -10.61 14.14 -6.93
N VAL A 85 -10.20 13.24 -7.83
CA VAL A 85 -9.75 13.59 -9.20
C VAL A 85 -10.83 14.38 -9.97
N VAL A 86 -12.11 14.07 -9.76
CA VAL A 86 -13.22 14.74 -10.44
C VAL A 86 -13.34 16.22 -10.04
N CYS A 87 -12.83 16.60 -8.88
CA CYS A 87 -12.86 17.98 -8.38
C CYS A 87 -11.82 18.89 -9.04
N PHE A 88 -10.92 18.35 -9.87
CA PHE A 88 -9.82 19.11 -10.44
C PHE A 88 -9.83 19.14 -11.97
N VAL A 89 -9.27 20.20 -12.54
CA VAL A 89 -9.03 20.38 -13.98
C VAL A 89 -7.56 20.67 -14.24
N VAL A 90 -7.02 20.17 -15.36
CA VAL A 90 -5.63 20.40 -15.76
C VAL A 90 -5.56 21.52 -16.78
N ILE A 91 -4.94 22.62 -16.39
CA ILE A 91 -4.56 23.73 -17.26
C ILE A 91 -3.15 23.45 -17.76
N LYS A 92 -2.99 23.34 -19.08
CA LYS A 92 -1.68 23.11 -19.69
C LYS A 92 -0.91 24.42 -19.71
N ARG A 93 0.33 24.43 -19.20
CA ARG A 93 1.31 25.48 -19.51
C ARG A 93 2.34 24.83 -20.41
N ASP A 94 2.23 25.08 -21.71
CA ASP A 94 3.07 24.37 -22.67
C ASP A 94 4.55 24.70 -22.45
N VAL A 95 5.38 23.65 -22.42
CA VAL A 95 6.84 23.76 -22.61
C VAL A 95 7.31 22.52 -23.40
N GLU A 96 8.34 22.76 -24.19
CA GLU A 96 8.98 21.93 -25.22
C GLU A 96 9.37 20.50 -24.80
N GLY A 97 9.41 19.58 -25.78
CA GLY A 97 9.93 18.22 -25.61
C GLY A 97 8.95 17.22 -24.97
N ASN A 98 9.47 16.32 -24.13
CA ASN A 98 8.68 15.27 -23.45
C ASN A 98 8.20 15.67 -22.05
N VAL A 99 8.71 16.80 -21.54
CA VAL A 99 8.34 17.35 -20.22
C VAL A 99 7.10 18.23 -20.36
N ARG A 100 6.15 18.09 -19.44
CA ARG A 100 4.93 18.90 -19.36
C ARG A 100 4.90 19.64 -18.04
N GLN A 101 4.79 20.96 -18.10
CA GLN A 101 4.45 21.80 -16.96
C GLN A 101 2.94 22.02 -16.92
N LEU A 102 2.33 21.77 -15.78
CA LEU A 102 0.88 21.71 -15.65
C LEU A 102 0.46 22.45 -14.39
N THR A 103 -0.72 23.06 -14.45
CA THR A 103 -1.37 23.61 -13.27
C THR A 103 -2.69 22.88 -13.10
N VAL A 104 -2.86 22.21 -11.96
CA VAL A 104 -4.10 21.52 -11.60
C VAL A 104 -4.88 22.44 -10.68
N LYS A 105 -6.11 22.81 -11.05
CA LYS A 105 -6.97 23.73 -10.28
C LYS A 105 -8.24 23.05 -9.82
N SER A 106 -8.69 23.38 -8.62
CA SER A 106 -10.00 22.94 -8.12
C SER A 106 -11.15 23.58 -8.90
N HIS A 107 -12.22 22.81 -9.12
CA HIS A 107 -13.49 23.29 -9.67
C HIS A 107 -14.32 24.03 -8.62
N SER A 108 -14.13 23.74 -7.33
CA SER A 108 -15.01 24.20 -6.24
C SER A 108 -14.81 25.67 -5.82
N GLY A 109 -14.19 26.50 -6.67
CA GLY A 109 -13.98 27.92 -6.40
C GLY A 109 -12.96 28.24 -5.30
N ARG A 110 -12.43 27.23 -4.60
CA ARG A 110 -11.24 27.41 -3.75
C ARG A 110 -10.07 27.74 -4.66
N ALA A 111 -9.32 28.80 -4.35
CA ALA A 111 -8.13 29.23 -5.07
C ALA A 111 -6.93 28.27 -4.91
N GLU A 112 -7.19 26.98 -4.78
CA GLU A 112 -6.17 25.94 -4.70
C GLU A 112 -5.76 25.54 -6.10
N SER A 113 -4.52 25.91 -6.44
CA SER A 113 -3.86 25.47 -7.66
C SER A 113 -2.51 24.86 -7.31
N PHE A 114 -2.23 23.71 -7.90
CA PHE A 114 -0.97 23.02 -7.70
C PHE A 114 -0.19 22.97 -9.01
N GLU A 115 1.07 23.37 -8.94
CA GLU A 115 2.00 23.19 -10.03
C GLU A 115 2.48 21.74 -10.08
N LEU A 116 2.65 21.21 -11.28
CA LEU A 116 3.07 19.84 -11.51
C LEU A 116 3.97 19.80 -12.74
N GLN A 117 4.99 18.95 -12.67
CA GLN A 117 5.84 18.63 -13.81
C GLN A 117 5.86 17.11 -14.01
N ILE A 118 5.73 16.65 -15.26
CA ILE A 118 5.86 15.23 -15.61
C ILE A 118 6.63 15.08 -16.92
N ASP A 119 7.59 14.15 -16.95
CA ASP A 119 8.22 13.63 -18.16
C ASP A 119 7.37 12.45 -18.65
N LEU A 120 6.75 12.58 -19.83
CA LEU A 120 5.86 11.56 -20.38
C LEU A 120 6.58 10.35 -20.95
N GLU A 121 7.88 10.46 -21.24
CA GLU A 121 8.69 9.35 -21.74
C GLU A 121 9.19 8.50 -20.56
N LYS A 122 9.70 9.15 -19.51
CA LYS A 122 10.20 8.48 -18.30
C LYS A 122 9.08 8.11 -17.32
N LEU A 123 7.91 8.73 -17.47
CA LEU A 123 6.78 8.63 -16.54
C LEU A 123 7.18 8.98 -15.09
N ASP A 124 7.94 10.06 -14.96
CA ASP A 124 8.48 10.57 -13.70
C ASP A 124 8.18 12.07 -13.57
N GLY A 125 8.12 12.59 -12.36
CA GLY A 125 7.75 13.96 -12.12
C GLY A 125 7.47 14.28 -10.66
N ASN A 126 6.90 15.46 -10.43
CA ASN A 126 6.57 15.90 -9.09
C ASN A 126 5.34 16.82 -9.09
N CYS A 127 4.66 16.88 -7.95
CA CYS A 127 3.55 17.78 -7.72
C CYS A 127 3.86 18.70 -6.53
N GLY A 128 3.45 19.97 -6.64
CA GLY A 128 3.59 20.97 -5.59
C GLY A 128 2.88 20.61 -4.27
N SER A 129 1.93 19.66 -4.27
CA SER A 129 1.34 19.16 -3.02
C SER A 129 2.30 18.30 -2.19
N LYS A 130 3.37 17.80 -2.81
CA LYS A 130 4.43 17.00 -2.17
C LYS A 130 3.96 15.74 -1.42
N LEU A 131 2.74 15.28 -1.69
CA LEU A 131 2.18 14.10 -1.04
C LEU A 131 3.01 12.84 -1.31
N PHE A 132 3.57 12.71 -2.51
CA PHE A 132 4.39 11.55 -2.83
C PHE A 132 5.68 11.56 -2.01
N GLU A 133 6.32 12.72 -1.87
CA GLU A 133 7.54 12.89 -1.09
C GLU A 133 7.32 12.62 0.41
N TYR A 134 6.20 13.05 0.98
CA TYR A 134 5.91 12.85 2.41
C TYR A 134 5.27 11.49 2.73
N VAL A 135 4.30 11.06 1.93
CA VAL A 135 3.50 9.85 2.20
C VAL A 135 3.95 8.68 1.35
N GLY A 136 4.42 8.91 0.12
CA GLY A 136 4.77 7.84 -0.81
C GLY A 136 3.62 7.37 -1.69
N LEU A 137 2.59 8.20 -1.85
CA LEU A 137 1.43 7.94 -2.70
C LEU A 137 1.23 9.07 -3.73
N PRO A 138 0.85 8.74 -4.98
CA PRO A 138 0.35 9.73 -5.93
C PRO A 138 -0.81 10.53 -5.32
N CYS A 139 -0.74 11.86 -5.40
CA CYS A 139 -1.87 12.72 -5.04
C CYS A 139 -2.95 12.74 -6.14
N CYS A 140 -4.14 13.21 -5.79
CA CYS A 140 -5.24 13.44 -6.72
C CYS A 140 -4.81 14.28 -7.96
N HIS A 141 -3.86 15.21 -7.83
CA HIS A 141 -3.33 15.99 -8.94
C HIS A 141 -2.51 15.16 -9.94
N LEU A 142 -1.64 14.28 -9.44
CA LEU A 142 -0.89 13.33 -10.27
C LEU A 142 -1.84 12.35 -10.95
N LEU A 143 -2.81 11.81 -10.21
CA LEU A 143 -3.84 10.91 -10.74
C LEU A 143 -4.68 11.58 -11.83
N LYS A 144 -5.02 12.87 -11.66
CA LYS A 144 -5.71 13.66 -12.70
C LYS A 144 -4.88 13.78 -13.98
N VAL A 145 -3.57 13.97 -13.83
CA VAL A 145 -2.64 14.06 -14.95
C VAL A 145 -2.47 12.70 -15.63
N PHE A 146 -2.38 11.61 -14.88
CA PHE A 146 -2.36 10.26 -15.44
C PHE A 146 -3.62 9.98 -16.28
N SER A 147 -4.79 10.37 -15.77
CA SER A 147 -6.04 10.26 -16.51
C SER A 147 -6.07 11.13 -17.78
N LYS A 148 -5.42 12.30 -17.78
CA LYS A 148 -5.36 13.19 -18.95
C LYS A 148 -4.48 12.65 -20.08
N TYR A 149 -3.43 11.91 -19.73
CA TYR A 149 -2.45 11.35 -20.68
C TYR A 149 -2.63 9.85 -20.89
N ASP A 150 -3.80 9.30 -20.54
CA ASP A 150 -4.13 7.88 -20.68
C ASP A 150 -3.08 6.92 -20.07
N ILE A 151 -2.47 7.33 -18.96
CA ILE A 151 -1.57 6.50 -18.18
C ILE A 151 -2.42 5.56 -17.33
N LEU A 152 -2.56 4.31 -17.78
CA LEU A 152 -3.49 3.33 -17.18
C LEU A 152 -2.89 2.52 -16.01
N LYS A 153 -1.60 2.68 -15.73
CA LYS A 153 -0.86 1.99 -14.67
C LYS A 153 -0.09 2.98 -13.82
N ILE A 154 0.13 2.66 -12.55
CA ILE A 154 0.93 3.52 -11.66
C ILE A 154 2.39 3.44 -12.14
N PRO A 155 2.99 4.58 -12.56
CA PRO A 155 4.38 4.54 -12.98
C PRO A 155 5.31 4.14 -11.84
N LYS A 156 6.37 3.40 -12.14
CA LYS A 156 7.32 2.89 -11.14
C LYS A 156 7.95 4.01 -10.30
N ALA A 157 8.16 5.19 -10.88
CA ALA A 157 8.68 6.37 -10.18
C ALA A 157 7.78 6.80 -9.01
N PHE A 158 6.48 6.50 -9.06
CA PHE A 158 5.51 6.83 -8.02
C PHE A 158 5.13 5.64 -7.12
N ILE A 159 6.00 4.62 -7.05
CA ILE A 159 5.81 3.45 -6.18
C ILE A 159 6.92 3.43 -5.13
N MET A 160 6.55 3.52 -3.84
CA MET A 160 7.49 3.30 -2.75
C MET A 160 7.43 1.86 -2.26
N THR A 161 8.59 1.18 -2.30
CA THR A 161 8.72 -0.23 -1.93
C THR A 161 8.13 -0.55 -0.56
N ARG A 162 8.27 0.30 0.45
CA ARG A 162 7.71 0.03 1.80
C ARG A 162 6.19 -0.12 1.85
N TRP A 163 5.47 0.34 0.83
CA TRP A 163 4.01 0.34 0.75
C TRP A 163 3.46 -0.72 -0.19
N THR A 164 4.35 -1.45 -0.88
CA THR A 164 3.93 -2.52 -1.76
C THR A 164 3.63 -3.79 -0.98
N ILE A 165 2.81 -4.64 -1.56
CA ILE A 165 2.58 -5.99 -1.03
C ILE A 165 3.92 -6.74 -1.02
N GLY A 166 4.21 -7.50 0.05
CA GLY A 166 5.35 -8.42 0.12
C GLY A 166 6.72 -7.82 0.44
N THR A 167 6.81 -6.56 0.86
CA THR A 167 8.10 -5.86 1.07
C THR A 167 8.38 -5.40 2.51
N ASN A 168 7.46 -5.62 3.44
CA ASN A 168 7.66 -5.26 4.84
C ASN A 168 8.70 -6.21 5.48
N LYS A 169 9.88 -5.68 5.85
CA LYS A 169 11.08 -6.43 6.25
C LYS A 169 10.92 -7.38 7.45
N PHE A 170 9.79 -7.38 8.16
CA PHE A 170 9.49 -8.44 9.12
C PHE A 170 9.54 -9.82 8.44
N SER A 171 9.25 -9.90 7.13
CA SER A 171 9.40 -11.10 6.33
C SER A 171 10.84 -11.45 5.94
N ARG A 172 11.80 -10.51 5.98
CA ARG A 172 13.21 -10.74 5.59
C ARG A 172 14.16 -11.05 6.75
N LEU A 173 13.81 -10.65 7.98
CA LEU A 173 14.67 -10.93 9.15
C LEU A 173 14.74 -12.43 9.49
N TYR A 174 13.84 -13.24 8.94
CA TYR A 174 13.87 -14.70 9.05
C TYR A 174 14.70 -15.41 7.97
N ASP A 175 15.12 -14.69 6.92
CA ASP A 175 15.89 -15.26 5.80
C ASP A 175 17.40 -15.12 6.05
N GLU A 176 17.86 -13.97 6.58
CA GLU A 176 19.29 -13.74 6.88
C GLU A 176 19.79 -14.45 8.15
N SER A 177 18.89 -14.80 9.09
CA SER A 177 19.28 -15.54 10.31
C SER A 177 19.48 -17.04 10.10
N GLN A 178 19.22 -17.56 8.89
CA GLN A 178 19.45 -18.96 8.50
C GLN A 178 20.80 -19.19 7.79
N LEU A 179 21.60 -18.15 7.51
CA LEU A 179 22.86 -18.30 6.74
C LEU A 179 24.13 -18.32 7.59
N GLU A 180 24.06 -18.07 8.91
CA GLU A 180 25.26 -18.03 9.77
C GLU A 180 25.43 -19.22 10.73
N VAL A 181 24.61 -20.28 10.63
CA VAL A 181 24.67 -21.41 11.59
C VAL A 181 25.26 -22.71 11.03
N ASP A 182 25.62 -22.76 9.73
CA ASP A 182 26.16 -23.98 9.09
C ASP A 182 27.67 -23.97 8.84
N ASN A 183 28.44 -23.15 9.57
CA ASN A 183 29.91 -23.24 9.57
C ASN A 183 30.47 -23.17 11.00
N LEU A 184 30.33 -24.26 11.77
CA LEU A 184 31.24 -24.68 12.85
C LEU A 184 30.97 -26.14 13.26
#